data_AF-A0A7R9T9C4-F1
#
_entry.id   AF-A0A7R9T9C4-F1
#
_cell.length_a   1.000
_cell.length_b   1.000
_cell.length_c   1.000
_cell.angle_alpha   90.00
_cell.angle_beta   90.00
_cell.angle_gamma   90.00
#
_symmetry.space_group_name_H-M   'P 1'
#
loop_
_entity.id
_entity.type
_entity.pdbx_description
1 polymer ?
#
loop_
_entity_poly.entity_id
_entity_poly.type
_entity_poly.pdbx_seq_one_letter_code
_entity_poly.pdbx_strand_id
1 'polypeptide(L)'
;HNNWSFATKEGMQLLNPKQVLETTGNADLFPVVMAAVVRGVDMYGDLMRLAIASPGNDFRLGAMEAPPAVMSTYLGPALTDFLTKYAAGEDVEGYTPAKMELPFGVDSIAPMAIPAEDRNRTSPFP
;
A
#
# COMPACT_ATOMS: atom_id res chain seq x y z
N HIS A 1 0.45 11.67 9.73
CA HIS A 1 0.54 10.66 8.66
C HIS A 1 1.53 11.18 7.63
N ASN A 2 2.38 10.32 7.07
CA ASN A 2 3.30 10.69 6.01
C ASN A 2 2.97 9.84 4.78
N ASN A 3 2.41 10.47 3.75
CA ASN A 3 2.19 9.81 2.46
C ASN A 3 3.51 9.88 1.69
N TRP A 4 4.06 8.72 1.35
CA TRP A 4 5.35 8.63 0.72
C TRP A 4 5.27 7.86 -0.60
N SER A 5 6.20 8.16 -1.49
CA SER A 5 6.38 7.48 -2.77
C SER A 5 7.77 7.78 -3.29
N PHE A 6 8.22 7.03 -4.30
CA PHE A 6 9.55 7.21 -4.88
C PHE A 6 9.52 6.85 -6.36
N ALA A 7 10.20 7.68 -7.15
CA ALA A 7 10.21 7.63 -8.60
C ALA A 7 11.65 7.55 -9.14
N THR A 8 11.77 7.08 -10.38
CA THR A 8 13.04 7.19 -11.10
C THR A 8 13.35 8.64 -11.46
N LYS A 9 14.58 8.91 -11.93
CA LYS A 9 15.00 10.23 -12.39
C LYS A 9 14.11 10.76 -13.53
N GLU A 10 13.56 9.86 -14.33
CA GLU A 10 12.68 10.13 -15.46
C GLU A 10 11.22 10.35 -15.03
N GLY A 11 10.90 10.22 -13.74
CA GLY A 11 9.56 10.49 -13.19
C GLY A 11 8.61 9.29 -13.19
N MET A 12 9.11 8.07 -13.43
CA MET A 12 8.29 6.86 -13.30
C MET A 12 8.07 6.53 -11.82
N GLN A 13 6.82 6.57 -11.35
CA GLN A 13 6.48 6.28 -9.97
C GLN A 13 6.47 4.76 -9.72
N LEU A 14 7.35 4.29 -8.84
CA LEU A 14 7.58 2.84 -8.65
C LEU A 14 6.47 2.14 -7.85
N LEU A 15 5.64 2.90 -7.14
CA LEU A 15 4.45 2.41 -6.45
C LEU A 15 3.17 2.51 -7.30
N ASN A 16 3.28 2.88 -8.59
CA ASN A 16 2.17 2.89 -9.52
C ASN A 16 2.30 1.71 -10.50
N PRO A 17 1.59 0.59 -10.27
CA PRO A 17 1.77 -0.63 -11.05
C PRO A 17 1.46 -0.42 -12.54
N LYS A 18 0.45 0.40 -12.86
CA LYS A 18 0.07 0.73 -14.23
C LYS A 18 1.18 1.49 -14.95
N GLN A 19 1.69 2.56 -14.34
CA GLN A 19 2.75 3.37 -14.95
C GLN A 19 4.03 2.55 -15.13
N VAL A 20 4.37 1.71 -14.15
CA VAL A 20 5.51 0.78 -14.22
C VAL A 20 5.37 -0.15 -15.43
N LEU A 21 4.22 -0.82 -15.58
CA LEU A 21 3.97 -1.73 -16.69
C LEU A 21 3.99 -1.01 -18.05
N GLU A 22 3.30 0.12 -18.17
CA GLU A 22 3.25 0.91 -19.42
C GLU A 22 4.61 1.44 -19.85
N THR A 23 5.46 1.85 -18.90
CA THR A 23 6.77 2.44 -19.20
C THR A 23 7.83 1.38 -19.50
N THR A 24 7.80 0.24 -18.81
CA THR A 24 8.87 -0.76 -18.86
C THR A 24 8.52 -2.01 -19.67
N GLY A 25 7.23 -2.30 -19.85
CA GLY A 25 6.76 -3.59 -20.35
C GLY A 25 7.05 -4.77 -19.42
N ASN A 26 7.49 -4.51 -18.18
CA ASN A 26 7.90 -5.53 -17.23
C ASN A 26 6.91 -5.62 -16.04
N ALA A 27 6.14 -6.70 -16.00
CA ALA A 27 5.17 -6.96 -14.94
C ALA A 27 5.82 -7.35 -13.59
N ASP A 28 7.08 -7.82 -13.59
CA ASP A 28 7.80 -8.27 -12.39
C ASP A 28 8.31 -7.12 -11.52
N LEU A 29 8.48 -5.93 -12.10
CA LEU A 29 9.13 -4.82 -11.39
C LEU A 29 8.31 -4.37 -10.18
N PHE A 30 7.00 -4.26 -10.33
CA PHE A 30 6.11 -3.84 -9.25
C PHE A 30 6.10 -4.82 -8.05
N PRO A 31 5.86 -6.14 -8.22
CA PRO A 31 5.90 -7.08 -7.09
C PRO A 31 7.28 -7.13 -6.42
N VAL A 32 8.38 -7.04 -7.16
CA VAL A 32 9.74 -6.99 -6.59
C VAL A 32 9.93 -5.73 -5.73
N VAL A 33 9.50 -4.57 -6.22
CA VAL A 33 9.54 -3.32 -5.46
C VAL A 33 8.71 -3.43 -4.18
N MET A 34 7.49 -3.96 -4.25
CA MET A 34 6.63 -4.15 -3.08
C MET A 34 7.23 -5.14 -2.08
N ALA A 35 7.82 -6.25 -2.54
CA ALA A 35 8.52 -7.19 -1.68
C ALA A 35 9.70 -6.53 -0.94
N ALA A 36 10.48 -5.69 -1.62
CA ALA A 36 11.56 -4.92 -1.01
C ALA A 36 11.05 -3.94 0.05
N VAL A 37 9.92 -3.26 -0.18
CA VAL A 37 9.28 -2.36 0.80
C VAL A 37 8.81 -3.14 2.03
N VAL A 38 8.07 -4.24 1.85
CA VAL A 38 7.60 -5.09 2.95
C VAL A 38 8.77 -5.63 3.76
N ARG A 39 9.83 -6.10 3.08
CA ARG A 39 11.05 -6.57 3.73
C ARG A 39 11.76 -5.46 4.51
N GLY A 40 11.79 -4.24 3.97
CA GLY A 40 12.36 -3.08 4.66
C GLY A 40 11.61 -2.76 5.95
N VAL A 41 10.28 -2.78 5.93
CA VAL A 41 9.45 -2.57 7.14
C VAL A 41 9.66 -3.69 8.16
N ASP A 42 9.69 -4.94 7.72
CA ASP A 42 9.95 -6.12 8.56
C ASP A 42 11.34 -6.05 9.25
N MET A 43 12.38 -5.72 8.48
CA MET A 43 13.75 -5.65 9.01
C MET A 43 14.03 -4.43 9.89
N TYR A 44 13.39 -3.30 9.61
CA TYR A 44 13.72 -2.00 10.23
C TYR A 44 12.56 -1.39 11.02
N GLY A 45 11.55 -2.19 11.40
CA GLY A 45 10.40 -1.75 12.18
C GLY A 45 10.79 -1.03 13.48
N ASP A 46 11.77 -1.57 14.21
CA ASP A 46 12.25 -0.95 15.46
C ASP A 46 12.84 0.45 15.23
N LEU A 47 13.59 0.63 14.14
CA LEU A 47 14.15 1.92 13.76
C LEU A 47 13.03 2.92 13.40
N MET A 48 12.02 2.47 12.65
CA MET A 48 10.85 3.30 12.33
C MET A 48 10.07 3.70 13.58
N ARG A 49 9.89 2.77 14.53
CA ARG A 49 9.22 3.03 15.81
C ARG A 49 9.99 4.02 16.67
N LEU A 50 11.31 3.93 16.69
CA LEU A 50 12.20 4.85 17.39
C LEU A 50 12.11 6.27 16.80
N ALA A 51 12.07 6.39 15.47
CA ALA A 51 12.02 7.69 14.78
C ALA A 51 10.77 8.52 15.10
N ILE A 52 9.69 7.89 15.57
CA ILE A 52 8.44 8.55 15.97
C ILE A 52 8.23 8.56 17.49
N ALA A 53 9.19 8.07 18.28
CA ALA A 53 9.05 7.95 19.73
C ALA A 53 9.07 9.33 20.40
N SER A 54 8.00 9.63 21.13
CA SER A 54 7.93 10.79 22.01
C SER A 54 6.87 10.53 23.08
N PRO A 55 6.97 11.13 24.28
CA PRO A 55 6.01 10.86 25.36
C PRO A 55 4.55 11.04 24.94
N GLY A 56 4.25 12.09 24.19
CA GLY A 56 2.89 12.35 23.69
C GLY A 56 2.43 11.36 22.62
N ASN A 57 3.32 10.96 21.71
CA ASN A 57 2.96 10.00 20.68
C ASN A 57 2.83 8.57 21.25
N ASP A 58 3.71 8.19 22.17
CA ASP A 58 3.69 6.87 22.81
C ASP A 58 2.43 6.65 23.63
N PHE A 59 1.91 7.70 24.29
CA PHE A 59 0.61 7.65 24.96
C PHE A 59 -0.57 7.49 23.99
N ARG A 60 -0.42 7.98 22.75
CA ARG A 60 -1.48 7.96 21.72
C ARG A 60 -1.55 6.63 20.95
N LEU A 61 -0.42 5.99 20.70
CA LEU A 61 -0.35 4.76 19.88
C LEU A 61 -1.25 3.65 20.46
N GLY A 62 -2.06 3.03 19.60
CA GLY A 62 -3.00 1.97 19.97
C GLY A 62 -4.35 2.45 20.53
N ALA A 63 -4.62 3.76 20.55
CA ALA A 63 -5.90 4.32 21.01
C ALA A 63 -6.50 5.29 19.96
N MET A 64 -7.82 5.47 19.98
CA MET A 64 -8.54 6.52 19.23
C MET A 64 -8.08 6.67 17.76
N GLU A 65 -8.22 5.60 16.96
CA GLU A 65 -7.80 5.52 15.56
C GLU A 65 -6.29 5.64 15.29
N ALA A 66 -5.44 5.74 16.32
CA ALA A 66 -4.00 5.64 16.14
C ALA A 66 -3.58 4.18 15.93
N PRO A 67 -2.60 3.91 15.05
CA PRO A 67 -2.06 2.58 14.87
C PRO A 67 -1.38 2.08 16.17
N PRO A 68 -1.28 0.75 16.37
CA PRO A 68 -0.59 0.19 17.52
C PRO A 68 0.91 0.55 17.50
N ALA A 69 1.57 0.41 18.64
CA ALA A 69 3.02 0.63 18.76
C ALA A 69 3.86 -0.46 18.07
N VAL A 70 3.23 -1.51 17.55
CA VAL A 70 3.85 -2.59 16.80
C VAL A 70 3.88 -2.20 15.33
N MET A 71 5.07 -2.08 14.73
CA MET A 71 5.21 -1.79 13.31
C MET A 71 4.77 -3.00 12.49
N SER A 72 3.85 -2.78 11.56
CA SER A 72 3.33 -3.81 10.67
C SER A 72 2.88 -3.20 9.34
N THR A 73 2.83 -4.05 8.32
CA THR A 73 2.39 -3.71 6.98
C THR A 73 1.00 -4.27 6.73
N TYR A 74 0.12 -3.48 6.13
CA TYR A 74 -1.18 -3.91 5.64
C TYR A 74 -1.29 -3.53 4.17
N LEU A 75 -1.39 -4.52 3.29
CA LEU A 75 -1.47 -4.28 1.85
C LEU A 75 -2.91 -4.36 1.30
N GLY A 76 -3.86 -4.74 2.15
CA GLY A 76 -5.19 -5.14 1.71
C GLY A 76 -5.23 -6.55 1.08
N PRO A 77 -6.41 -7.16 0.98
CA PRO A 77 -6.57 -8.54 0.55
C PRO A 77 -6.15 -8.75 -0.91
N ALA A 78 -6.49 -7.83 -1.81
CA ALA A 78 -6.22 -7.97 -3.25
C ALA A 78 -4.72 -7.96 -3.57
N LEU A 79 -3.96 -7.01 -3.02
CA LEU A 79 -2.51 -6.94 -3.23
C LEU A 79 -1.78 -8.08 -2.52
N THR A 80 -2.24 -8.49 -1.33
CA THR A 80 -1.67 -9.63 -0.60
C THR A 80 -1.84 -10.94 -1.37
N ASP A 81 -3.03 -11.19 -1.94
CA ASP A 81 -3.30 -12.35 -2.78
C ASP A 81 -2.42 -12.35 -4.03
N PHE A 82 -2.34 -11.22 -4.73
CA PHE A 82 -1.46 -11.06 -5.89
C PHE A 82 0.00 -11.39 -5.56
N LEU A 83 0.56 -10.80 -4.49
CA LEU A 83 1.96 -11.02 -4.11
C LEU A 83 2.21 -12.47 -3.66
N THR A 84 1.23 -13.12 -3.02
CA THR A 84 1.33 -14.51 -2.58
C THR A 84 1.37 -15.46 -3.77
N LYS A 85 0.49 -15.27 -4.76
CA LYS A 85 0.50 -16.03 -6.02
C LYS A 85 1.79 -15.82 -6.81
N TYR A 86 2.24 -14.56 -6.91
CA TYR A 86 3.51 -14.23 -7.53
C TYR A 86 4.68 -14.96 -6.85
N ALA A 87 4.74 -14.94 -5.51
CA ALA A 87 5.78 -15.63 -4.75
C ALA A 87 5.72 -17.16 -4.88
N ALA A 88 4.53 -17.73 -5.13
CA ALA A 88 4.34 -19.16 -5.42
C ALA A 88 4.78 -19.56 -6.84
N GLY A 89 5.14 -18.61 -7.70
CA GLY A 89 5.52 -18.86 -9.09
C GLY A 89 4.32 -19.15 -9.99
N GLU A 90 3.11 -18.75 -9.58
CA GLU A 90 1.93 -18.81 -10.44
C GLU A 90 2.04 -17.79 -11.58
N ASP A 91 1.45 -18.13 -12.73
CA ASP A 91 1.36 -17.22 -13.87
C ASP A 91 0.33 -16.12 -13.54
N VAL A 92 0.83 -14.96 -13.15
CA VAL A 92 0.02 -13.78 -12.81
C VAL A 92 0.29 -12.64 -13.78
N GLU A 93 -0.78 -12.10 -14.36
CA GLU A 93 -0.70 -10.85 -15.12
C GLU A 93 -0.34 -9.68 -14.18
N GLY A 94 0.16 -8.57 -14.74
CA GLY A 94 0.54 -7.39 -13.96
C GLY A 94 -0.60 -6.89 -13.05
N TYR A 95 -0.24 -6.48 -11.82
CA TYR A 95 -1.23 -6.06 -10.83
C TYR A 95 -2.04 -4.85 -11.31
N THR A 96 -3.36 -5.01 -11.36
CA THR A 96 -4.29 -3.91 -11.68
C THR A 96 -5.32 -3.77 -10.56
N PRO A 97 -5.29 -2.66 -9.80
CA PRO A 97 -6.34 -2.28 -8.86
C PRO A 97 -7.75 -2.44 -9.43
N ALA A 98 -8.59 -3.22 -8.73
CA ALA A 98 -10.01 -3.25 -9.03
C ALA A 98 -10.65 -1.89 -8.71
N LYS A 99 -11.65 -1.51 -9.51
CA LYS A 99 -12.48 -0.34 -9.24
C LYS A 99 -13.87 -0.78 -8.85
N MET A 100 -14.50 -0.02 -7.96
CA MET A 100 -15.91 -0.17 -7.62
C MET A 100 -16.64 1.14 -7.87
N GLU A 101 -17.92 1.04 -8.24
CA GLU A 101 -18.77 2.22 -8.28
C GLU A 101 -19.24 2.56 -6.86
N LEU A 102 -19.07 3.82 -6.47
CA LEU A 102 -19.61 4.36 -5.24
C LEU A 102 -20.96 5.03 -5.55
N PRO A 103 -22.09 4.39 -5.19
CA PRO A 103 -23.40 5.04 -5.31
C PRO A 103 -23.55 6.07 -4.19
N PHE A 104 -23.87 7.31 -4.54
CA PHE A 104 -24.08 8.40 -3.58
C PHE A 104 -25.47 8.37 -2.91
N GLY A 105 -26.33 7.41 -3.29
CA GLY A 105 -27.67 7.27 -2.74
C GLY A 105 -28.67 8.35 -3.21
N VAL A 106 -28.29 9.17 -4.19
CA VAL A 106 -29.15 10.19 -4.82
C VAL A 106 -28.99 10.14 -6.34
N ASP A 107 -30.11 10.16 -7.06
CA ASP A 107 -30.12 10.03 -8.53
C ASP A 107 -29.51 11.26 -9.23
N SER A 108 -29.43 12.40 -8.54
CA SER A 108 -28.89 13.65 -9.08
C SER A 108 -27.36 13.67 -9.19
N ILE A 109 -26.66 12.72 -8.55
CA ILE A 109 -25.20 12.63 -8.59
C ILE A 109 -24.80 11.35 -9.30
N ALA A 110 -24.07 11.50 -10.41
CA ALA A 110 -23.54 10.35 -11.14
C ALA A 110 -22.63 9.51 -10.24
N PRO A 111 -22.72 8.17 -10.30
CA PRO A 111 -21.81 7.29 -9.57
C PRO A 111 -20.37 7.56 -9.97
N MET A 112 -19.45 7.45 -9.01
CA MET A 112 -18.01 7.61 -9.27
C MET A 112 -17.30 6.28 -9.12
N ALA A 113 -16.34 6.00 -10.01
CA ALA A 113 -15.45 4.85 -9.87
C ALA A 113 -14.33 5.18 -8.89
N ILE A 114 -14.29 4.45 -7.77
CA ILE A 114 -13.23 4.53 -6.76
C ILE A 114 -12.36 3.27 -6.79
N PRO A 115 -11.10 3.34 -6.35
CA PRO A 115 -10.31 2.14 -6.10
C PRO A 115 -11.02 1.27 -5.04
N ALA A 116 -11.13 -0.03 -5.31
CA ALA A 116 -11.82 -0.98 -4.45
C ALA A 116 -10.94 -1.52 -3.32
N GLU A 117 -9.67 -1.08 -3.22
CA GLU A 117 -8.79 -1.56 -2.15
C GLU A 117 -9.18 -1.00 -0.79
N ASP A 118 -9.13 -1.89 0.19
CA ASP A 118 -9.32 -1.52 1.58
C ASP A 118 -8.11 -0.70 2.07
N ARG A 119 -8.39 0.52 2.53
CA ARG A 119 -7.40 1.41 3.15
C ARG A 119 -7.60 1.35 4.66
N ASN A 120 -7.20 0.24 5.27
CA ASN A 120 -7.25 0.13 6.72
C ASN A 120 -6.34 1.19 7.36
N ARG A 121 -6.92 2.10 8.13
CA ARG A 121 -6.21 3.22 8.79
C ARG A 121 -5.55 2.85 10.11
N THR A 122 -5.70 1.61 10.56
CA THR A 122 -5.16 1.14 11.86
C THR A 122 -3.81 0.43 11.74
N SER A 123 -3.31 0.23 10.51
CA SER A 123 -1.94 -0.24 10.28
C SER A 123 -0.94 0.92 10.35
N PRO A 124 0.23 0.76 11.00
CA PRO A 124 1.32 1.74 10.92
C PRO A 124 1.84 1.97 9.51
N PHE A 125 1.78 0.95 8.64
CA PHE A 125 2.15 1.03 7.23
C PHE A 125 1.06 0.39 6.35
N PRO A 126 0.09 1.17 5.87
CA PRO A 126 -1.00 0.69 5.01
C PRO A 126 -0.65 0.69 3.51
#